data_AF-A0A2S8NU52-F1
#
_entry.id   AF-A0A2S8NU52-F1
#
_cell.length_a   1.000
_cell.length_b   1.000
_cell.length_c   1.000
_cell.angle_alpha   90.00
_cell.angle_beta   90.00
_cell.angle_gamma   90.00
#
_symmetry.space_group_name_H-M   'P 1'
#
loop_
_entity.id
_entity.type
_entity.pdbx_description
1 polymer ?
#
loop_
_entity_poly.entity_id
_entity_poly.type
_entity_poly.pdbx_seq_one_letter_code
_entity_poly.pdbx_strand_id
1 'polypeptide(L)'
;MFKLQNQFKIISICLFILLGLFINNNKNLYAYPGIDLEVRQHQLEEEINSLMLELTNVFSDTNLESQTRFHRIVVISNILNIVRNELEIINQKIIERNQYTIYKDKITKINKTNNRKS
;
A
#
# COMPACT_ATOMS: atom_id res chain seq x y z
N MET A 1 1.48 -23.58 45.00
CA MET A 1 1.50 -23.55 43.52
C MET A 1 0.27 -22.90 42.85
N PHE A 2 -0.75 -22.46 43.61
CA PHE A 2 -2.00 -21.91 43.06
C PHE A 2 -1.98 -20.41 42.67
N LYS A 3 -1.09 -19.61 43.25
CA LYS A 3 -1.02 -18.15 42.96
C LYS A 3 -0.43 -17.85 41.57
N LEU A 4 0.50 -18.68 41.10
CA LEU A 4 1.17 -18.48 39.80
C LEU A 4 0.21 -18.70 38.62
N GLN A 5 -0.66 -19.72 38.71
CA GLN A 5 -1.62 -20.05 37.65
C GLN A 5 -2.64 -18.92 37.40
N ASN A 6 -3.07 -18.22 38.46
CA ASN A 6 -4.00 -17.09 38.30
C ASN A 6 -3.31 -15.86 37.70
N GLN A 7 -2.02 -15.63 37.97
CA GLN A 7 -1.25 -14.56 37.35
C GLN A 7 -1.06 -14.81 35.84
N PHE A 8 -0.77 -16.05 35.43
CA PHE A 8 -0.69 -16.40 34.00
C PHE A 8 -2.02 -16.21 33.26
N LYS A 9 -3.16 -16.51 33.90
CA LYS A 9 -4.48 -16.26 33.30
C LYS A 9 -4.73 -14.77 33.07
N ILE A 10 -4.39 -13.92 34.04
CA ILE A 10 -4.54 -12.47 33.91
C ILE A 10 -3.63 -11.93 32.81
N ILE A 11 -2.36 -12.35 32.77
CA ILE A 11 -1.40 -11.95 31.74
C ILE A 11 -1.87 -12.37 30.34
N SER A 12 -2.41 -13.58 30.19
CA SER A 12 -2.95 -14.09 28.93
C SER A 12 -4.13 -13.26 28.42
N ILE A 13 -5.07 -12.89 29.30
CA ILE A 13 -6.21 -12.04 28.95
C ILE A 13 -5.74 -10.63 28.59
N CYS A 14 -4.81 -10.05 29.34
CA CYS A 14 -4.24 -8.74 29.04
C CYS A 14 -3.54 -8.72 27.67
N LEU A 15 -2.76 -9.75 27.34
CA LEU A 15 -2.12 -9.91 26.03
C LEU A 15 -3.13 -10.00 24.90
N PHE A 16 -4.23 -10.74 25.10
CA PHE A 16 -5.29 -10.88 24.10
C PHE A 16 -6.01 -9.56 23.81
N ILE A 17 -6.27 -8.76 24.85
CA ILE A 17 -6.87 -7.41 24.73
C ILE A 17 -5.90 -6.46 24.02
N LEU A 18 -4.61 -6.51 24.36
CA LEU A 18 -3.57 -5.69 23.72
C LEU A 18 -3.42 -6.04 22.24
N LEU A 19 -3.44 -7.32 21.88
CA LEU A 19 -3.44 -7.77 20.48
C LEU A 19 -4.69 -7.31 19.72
N GLY A 20 -5.88 -7.44 20.33
CA GLY A 20 -7.13 -6.98 19.73
C GLY A 20 -7.16 -5.47 19.47
N LEU A 21 -6.61 -4.68 20.41
CA LEU A 21 -6.42 -3.24 20.25
C LEU A 21 -5.40 -2.90 19.17
N PHE A 22 -4.31 -3.66 19.07
CA PHE A 22 -3.29 -3.46 18.03
C PHE A 22 -3.85 -3.70 16.63
N ILE A 23 -4.67 -4.76 16.45
CA ILE A 23 -5.31 -5.08 15.17
C ILE A 23 -6.35 -4.01 14.80
N ASN A 24 -7.10 -3.46 15.76
CA ASN A 24 -8.13 -2.47 15.46
C ASN A 24 -7.57 -1.04 15.23
N ASN A 25 -6.42 -0.71 15.83
CA ASN A 25 -5.77 0.60 15.65
C ASN A 25 -4.95 0.71 14.34
N ASN A 26 -4.56 -0.40 13.73
CA ASN A 26 -3.83 -0.38 12.45
C ASN A 26 -4.67 0.05 11.25
N LYS A 27 -5.97 0.31 11.41
CA LYS A 27 -6.83 0.83 10.32
C LYS A 27 -6.52 2.28 9.91
N ASN A 28 -5.70 3.00 10.68
CA ASN A 28 -5.37 4.42 10.45
C ASN A 28 -3.91 4.69 10.04
N LEU A 29 -3.09 3.65 9.85
CA LEU A 29 -1.77 3.75 9.21
C LEU A 29 -2.01 3.25 7.78
N TYR A 30 -2.19 4.08 6.74
CA TYR A 30 -1.21 4.96 6.13
C TYR A 30 -1.91 5.89 5.14
N ALA A 31 -2.51 6.99 5.60
CA ALA A 31 -2.70 8.13 4.70
C ALA A 31 -1.41 8.95 4.77
N TYR A 32 -0.51 8.75 3.80
CA TYR A 32 0.64 9.64 3.61
C TYR A 32 0.07 11.04 3.39
N PRO A 33 0.21 11.99 4.34
CA PRO A 33 -0.44 13.28 4.20
C PRO A 33 0.41 14.11 3.24
N GLY A 34 -0.11 14.35 2.03
CA GLY A 34 0.41 15.40 1.15
C GLY A 34 0.72 15.01 -0.29
N ILE A 35 0.67 13.72 -0.66
CA ILE A 35 0.82 13.30 -2.07
C ILE A 35 -0.53 12.84 -2.59
N ASP A 36 -1.00 13.51 -3.64
CA ASP A 36 -2.16 13.08 -4.42
C ASP A 36 -1.86 11.68 -5.00
N LEU A 37 -2.66 10.68 -4.62
CA LEU A 37 -2.42 9.28 -4.97
C LEU A 37 -2.52 9.09 -6.49
N GLU A 38 -3.39 9.84 -7.15
CA GLU A 38 -3.55 9.84 -8.59
C GLU A 38 -2.34 10.46 -9.29
N VAL A 39 -1.78 11.54 -8.74
CA VAL A 39 -0.52 12.12 -9.26
C VAL A 39 0.63 11.13 -9.10
N ARG A 40 0.76 10.45 -7.95
CA ARG A 40 1.81 9.45 -7.75
C ARG A 40 1.63 8.24 -8.65
N GLN A 41 0.39 7.79 -8.88
CA GLN A 41 0.06 6.73 -9.82
C GLN A 41 0.57 7.09 -11.22
N HIS A 42 0.25 8.28 -11.72
CA HIS A 42 0.69 8.75 -13.02
C HIS A 42 2.22 8.82 -13.14
N GLN A 43 2.90 9.35 -12.11
CA GLN A 43 4.36 9.40 -12.07
C GLN A 43 5.01 8.01 -12.15
N LEU A 44 4.44 7.02 -11.46
CA LEU A 44 4.92 5.64 -11.49
C LEU A 44 4.71 5.00 -12.88
N GLU A 45 3.61 5.31 -13.56
CA GLU A 45 3.37 4.86 -14.94
C GLU A 45 4.36 5.47 -15.92
N GLU A 46 4.65 6.77 -15.80
CA GLU A 46 5.69 7.44 -16.61
C GLU A 46 7.08 6.85 -16.35
N GLU A 47 7.42 6.59 -15.09
CA GLU A 47 8.69 5.97 -14.71
C GLU A 47 8.83 4.56 -15.31
N ILE A 48 7.78 3.74 -15.26
CA ILE A 48 7.75 2.42 -15.92
C ILE A 48 7.99 2.56 -17.43
N ASN A 49 7.33 3.51 -18.09
CA ASN A 49 7.50 3.74 -19.52
C ASN A 49 8.93 4.17 -19.86
N SER A 50 9.51 5.06 -19.06
CA SER A 50 10.91 5.49 -19.20
C SER A 50 11.88 4.31 -19.03
N LEU A 51 11.68 3.47 -18.00
CA LEU A 51 12.51 2.29 -17.75
C LEU A 51 12.37 1.24 -18.87
N MET A 52 11.17 1.05 -19.43
CA MET A 52 10.95 0.17 -20.58
C MET A 52 11.67 0.67 -21.83
N LEU A 53 11.68 1.99 -22.05
CA LEU A 53 12.43 2.60 -23.14
C LEU A 53 13.94 2.42 -22.94
N GLU A 54 14.44 2.69 -21.72
CA GLU A 54 15.85 2.47 -21.38
C GLU A 54 16.26 1.01 -21.57
N LEU A 55 15.43 0.07 -21.13
CA LEU A 55 15.64 -1.37 -21.32
C LEU A 55 15.77 -1.73 -22.79
N THR A 56 14.89 -1.19 -23.62
CA THR A 56 14.90 -1.40 -25.09
C THR A 56 16.18 -0.83 -25.70
N ASN A 57 16.56 0.39 -25.31
CA ASN A 57 17.77 1.04 -25.79
C ASN A 57 19.01 0.23 -25.42
N VAL A 58 19.16 -0.16 -24.15
CA VAL A 58 20.28 -0.98 -23.67
C VAL A 58 20.31 -2.33 -24.39
N PHE A 59 19.17 -2.97 -24.59
CA PHE A 59 19.10 -4.23 -25.33
C PHE A 59 19.58 -4.09 -26.78
N SER A 60 19.22 -2.99 -27.44
CA SER A 60 19.60 -2.71 -28.83
C SER A 60 21.02 -2.14 -29.00
N ASP A 61 21.67 -1.71 -27.93
CA ASP A 61 22.99 -1.09 -28.01
C ASP A 61 24.10 -2.15 -28.19
N THR A 62 24.47 -2.34 -29.44
CA THR A 62 25.55 -3.24 -29.86
C THR A 62 26.94 -2.67 -29.61
N ASN A 63 27.07 -1.38 -29.27
CA ASN A 63 28.34 -0.76 -28.90
C ASN A 63 28.75 -1.12 -27.46
N LEU A 64 27.81 -1.56 -26.63
CA LEU A 64 28.10 -2.08 -25.30
C LEU A 64 28.59 -3.52 -25.36
N GLU A 65 29.61 -3.81 -24.56
CA GLU A 65 30.04 -5.19 -24.29
C GLU A 65 28.86 -6.01 -23.76
N SER A 66 28.75 -7.26 -24.21
CA SER A 66 27.63 -8.15 -23.87
C SER A 66 27.41 -8.33 -22.37
N GLN A 67 28.48 -8.44 -21.57
CA GLN A 67 28.39 -8.56 -20.11
C GLN A 67 27.85 -7.28 -19.47
N THR A 68 28.34 -6.13 -19.91
CA THR A 68 27.88 -4.82 -19.43
C THR A 68 26.42 -4.59 -19.80
N ARG A 69 26.03 -4.92 -21.03
CA ARG A 69 24.63 -4.84 -21.48
C ARG A 69 23.72 -5.74 -20.65
N PHE A 70 24.12 -6.99 -20.42
CA PHE A 70 23.36 -7.92 -19.58
C PHE A 70 23.20 -7.39 -18.14
N HIS A 71 24.29 -6.90 -17.54
CA HIS A 71 24.23 -6.33 -16.19
C HIS A 71 23.24 -5.16 -16.10
N ARG A 72 23.29 -4.23 -17.06
CA ARG A 72 22.36 -3.10 -17.11
C ARG A 72 20.91 -3.56 -17.29
N ILE A 73 20.65 -4.54 -18.15
CA ILE A 73 19.32 -5.15 -18.32
C ILE A 73 18.78 -5.70 -16.99
N VAL A 74 19.61 -6.42 -16.23
CA VAL A 74 19.22 -6.96 -14.91
C VAL A 74 18.90 -5.84 -13.93
N VAL A 75 19.75 -4.80 -13.87
CA VAL A 75 19.53 -3.65 -12.99
C VAL A 75 18.22 -2.94 -13.33
N ILE A 76 18.00 -2.60 -14.60
CA ILE A 76 16.76 -1.94 -15.04
C ILE A 76 15.55 -2.81 -14.74
N SER A 77 15.62 -4.11 -15.00
CA SER A 77 14.51 -5.05 -14.72
C SER A 77 14.16 -5.11 -13.23
N ASN A 78 15.17 -5.08 -12.35
CA ASN A 78 14.96 -5.05 -10.91
C ASN A 78 14.26 -3.75 -10.46
N ILE A 79 14.70 -2.60 -10.97
CA ILE A 79 14.07 -1.31 -10.69
C ILE A 79 12.63 -1.33 -11.18
N LEU A 80 12.39 -1.84 -12.39
CA LEU A 80 11.06 -1.95 -12.98
C LEU A 80 10.11 -2.81 -12.13
N ASN A 81 10.62 -3.89 -11.54
CA ASN A 81 9.86 -4.72 -10.60
C ASN A 81 9.48 -3.96 -9.32
N ILE A 82 10.40 -3.16 -8.77
CA ILE A 82 10.15 -2.32 -7.59
C ILE A 82 9.07 -1.29 -7.91
N VAL A 83 9.21 -0.53 -9.01
CA VAL A 83 8.26 0.52 -9.41
C VAL A 83 6.87 -0.07 -9.70
N ARG A 84 6.79 -1.26 -10.30
CA ARG A 84 5.51 -1.96 -10.50
C ARG A 84 4.84 -2.35 -9.19
N ASN A 85 5.60 -2.85 -8.22
CA ASN A 85 5.07 -3.17 -6.89
C ASN A 85 4.56 -1.91 -6.18
N GLU A 86 5.28 -0.78 -6.31
CA GLU A 86 4.81 0.50 -5.78
C GLU A 86 3.49 0.94 -6.43
N LEU A 87 3.36 0.79 -7.74
CA LEU A 87 2.13 1.11 -8.47
C LEU A 87 0.96 0.24 -7.99
N GLU A 88 1.19 -1.05 -7.76
CA GLU A 88 0.17 -1.94 -7.20
C GLU A 88 -0.30 -1.48 -5.81
N ILE A 89 0.63 -1.12 -4.94
CA ILE A 89 0.31 -0.60 -3.59
C ILE A 89 -0.49 0.70 -3.69
N ILE A 90 -0.12 1.62 -4.57
CA ILE A 90 -0.87 2.87 -4.78
C ILE A 90 -2.27 2.59 -5.29
N ASN A 91 -2.43 1.68 -6.26
CA ASN A 91 -3.73 1.27 -6.78
C ASN A 91 -4.64 0.69 -5.67
N GLN A 92 -4.08 -0.17 -4.81
CA GLN A 92 -4.81 -0.71 -3.66
C GLN A 92 -5.27 0.40 -2.71
N LYS A 93 -4.39 1.36 -2.39
CA LYS A 93 -4.75 2.52 -1.54
C LYS A 93 -5.86 3.38 -2.14
N ILE A 94 -5.84 3.61 -3.46
CA ILE A 94 -6.90 4.36 -4.16
C ILE A 94 -8.24 3.60 -4.03
N ILE A 95 -8.25 2.29 -4.24
CA ILE A 95 -9.44 1.45 -4.11
C ILE A 95 -10.01 1.54 -2.69
N GLU A 96 -9.17 1.35 -1.67
CA GLU A 96 -9.57 1.42 -0.26
C GLU A 96 -10.17 2.79 0.10
N ARG A 97 -9.51 3.88 -0.32
CA ARG A 97 -10.00 5.25 -0.13
C ARG A 97 -11.38 5.45 -0.77
N ASN A 98 -11.55 4.96 -2.00
CA ASN A 98 -12.81 5.09 -2.73
C ASN A 98 -13.93 4.30 -2.04
N GLN A 99 -13.66 3.08 -1.58
CA GLN A 99 -14.61 2.27 -0.81
C GLN A 99 -15.03 2.96 0.50
N TYR A 100 -14.06 3.51 1.24
CA TYR A 100 -14.31 4.27 2.45
C TYR A 100 -15.20 5.50 2.19
N THR A 101 -14.91 6.25 1.13
CA THR A 101 -15.68 7.44 0.74
C THR A 101 -17.14 7.07 0.44
N ILE A 102 -17.37 6.00 -0.33
CA ILE A 102 -18.71 5.48 -0.62
C ILE A 102 -19.45 5.08 0.66
N TYR A 103 -18.78 4.40 1.58
CA TYR A 103 -19.36 3.99 2.86
C TYR A 103 -19.78 5.20 3.71
N LYS A 104 -18.88 6.19 3.84
CA LYS A 104 -19.13 7.44 4.58
C LYS A 104 -20.33 8.20 4.01
N ASP A 105 -20.44 8.28 2.68
CA ASP A 105 -21.57 8.94 2.03
C ASP A 105 -22.90 8.24 2.29
N LYS A 106 -22.91 6.90 2.30
CA LYS A 106 -24.10 6.11 2.65
C LYS A 106 -24.57 6.40 4.08
N ILE A 107 -23.66 6.40 5.06
CA ILE A 107 -23.98 6.74 6.46
C ILE A 107 -24.54 8.16 6.55
N THR A 108 -23.90 9.12 5.89
CA THR A 108 -24.31 10.53 5.92
C THR A 108 -25.73 10.71 5.36
N LYS A 109 -26.08 9.98 4.29
CA LYS A 109 -27.43 9.99 3.70
C LYS A 109 -28.48 9.37 4.64
N ILE A 110 -28.15 8.27 5.32
CA ILE A 110 -29.04 7.63 6.30
C ILE A 110 -29.33 8.60 7.45
N ASN A 111 -28.30 9.22 8.02
CA ASN A 111 -28.45 10.16 9.14
C ASN A 111 -29.28 11.40 8.75
N LYS A 112 -29.08 11.94 7.54
CA LYS A 112 -29.92 13.04 7.01
C LYS A 112 -31.38 12.64 6.84
N THR A 113 -31.66 11.40 6.48
CA THR A 113 -33.05 10.90 6.31
C THR A 113 -33.74 10.71 7.65
N ASN A 114 -33.02 10.21 8.66
CA ASN A 114 -33.54 10.04 10.01
C ASN A 114 -33.85 11.39 10.68
N ASN A 115 -32.99 12.39 10.51
CA ASN A 115 -33.21 13.74 11.06
C ASN A 115 -34.36 14.53 10.40
N ARG A 116 -34.87 14.09 9.24
CA ARG A 116 -36.04 14.71 8.58
C ARG A 116 -37.37 14.05 8.93
N LYS A 117 -37.33 12.88 9.60
CA LYS A 117 -38.51 12.11 10.01
C LYS A 117 -38.82 12.23 11.52
N SER A 118 -37.92 12.85 12.29
CA SER A 118 -38.14 13.32 13.65
C SER A 118 -38.66 14.75 13.64
#